data_AF-A0A7V7DWC4-F1
#
_entry.id   AF-A0A7V7DWC4-F1
#
_cell.length_a   1.000
_cell.length_b   1.000
_cell.length_c   1.000
_cell.angle_alpha   90.00
_cell.angle_beta   90.00
_cell.angle_gamma   90.00
#
_symmetry.space_group_name_H-M   'P 1'
#
loop_
_entity.id
_entity.type
_entity.pdbx_description
1 polymer ?
#
loop_
_entity_poly.entity_id
_entity_poly.type
_entity_poly.pdbx_seq_one_letter_code
_entity_poly.pdbx_strand_id
1 'polypeptide(L)'
;MNCPKCGTQNPDDAQVCTSCKSQLTQPPGPTETVQVKTSRIAIASFVLAILSPFAFFLAAILGIKTLAITSIFTAMLALILGIISLVQIGLSAGRVTGKAFVSIGIAILAVFFSLMFLQTVLPRTRSVAFRMVCGSNLSGIGRAMLIYANDYDSALPRAGGRDTIWQPKINNWKADNRIDAFGLKRDGTGGSATISSSLYLLIKYAEIMPKSFICDKETRSTEFKPAKYGVRDKEPEAFWDFGPEPSKHCSYSYHIPYCPYPLSTASSDPGMAVAADRNPWLDPSTDTTGFKWDDQTKTGGRENIKGYQKGNAGPHQREGQNVLFLDNHVSFEKQSFCGVNDDNIYTYWDGTDIRQGAPPVISSQPADKLDSLLVNDPPLNNSK
;
A
#
# COMPACT_ATOMS: atom_id res chain seq x y z
N MET A 1 -88.33 8.82 -15.73
CA MET A 1 -87.23 9.43 -14.95
C MET A 1 -87.67 10.75 -14.30
N ASN A 2 -87.15 11.08 -13.11
CA ASN A 2 -87.46 12.36 -12.46
C ASN A 2 -86.55 13.48 -12.98
N CYS A 3 -87.13 14.66 -13.20
CA CYS A 3 -86.38 15.84 -13.61
C CYS A 3 -85.44 16.29 -12.48
N PRO A 4 -84.12 16.38 -12.69
CA PRO A 4 -83.19 16.77 -11.64
C PRO A 4 -83.36 18.24 -11.20
N LYS A 5 -84.02 19.07 -12.02
CA LYS A 5 -84.20 20.50 -11.73
C LYS A 5 -85.46 20.81 -10.93
N CYS A 6 -86.57 20.11 -11.18
CA CYS A 6 -87.85 20.39 -10.51
C CYS A 6 -88.51 19.17 -9.88
N GLY A 7 -87.93 17.98 -9.99
CA GLY A 7 -88.44 16.75 -9.38
C GLY A 7 -89.62 16.09 -10.10
N THR A 8 -90.20 16.73 -11.12
CA THR A 8 -91.35 16.17 -11.85
C THR A 8 -91.00 14.83 -12.52
N GLN A 9 -91.87 13.82 -12.38
CA GLN A 9 -91.72 12.53 -13.04
C GLN A 9 -92.08 12.65 -14.53
N ASN A 10 -91.18 12.23 -15.40
CA ASN A 10 -91.35 12.22 -16.85
C ASN A 10 -91.24 10.77 -17.36
N PRO A 11 -91.82 10.44 -18.53
CA PRO A 11 -91.57 9.17 -19.22
C PRO A 11 -90.08 8.88 -19.36
N ASP A 12 -89.69 7.61 -19.36
CA ASP A 12 -88.27 7.22 -19.34
C ASP A 12 -87.51 7.56 -20.63
N ASP A 13 -88.22 7.85 -21.73
CA ASP A 13 -87.69 8.29 -23.02
C ASP A 13 -87.79 9.81 -23.26
N ALA A 14 -88.32 10.57 -22.30
CA ALA A 14 -88.52 12.00 -22.44
C ALA A 14 -87.19 12.76 -22.46
N GLN A 15 -86.88 13.43 -23.57
CA GLN A 15 -85.66 14.25 -23.68
C GLN A 15 -85.75 15.61 -23.01
N VAL A 16 -86.97 16.09 -22.73
CA VAL A 16 -87.24 17.40 -22.13
C VAL A 16 -88.32 17.26 -21.06
N CYS A 17 -88.13 17.93 -19.92
CA CYS A 17 -89.09 17.93 -18.83
C CYS A 17 -90.39 18.59 -19.26
N THR A 18 -91.51 17.89 -19.05
CA THR A 18 -92.86 18.36 -19.41
C THR A 18 -93.27 19.62 -18.66
N SER A 19 -92.88 19.74 -17.38
CA SER A 19 -93.22 20.88 -16.51
C SER A 19 -92.33 22.10 -16.73
N CYS A 20 -91.00 21.97 -16.56
CA CYS A 20 -90.10 23.12 -16.58
C CYS A 20 -89.27 23.28 -17.86
N LYS A 21 -89.50 22.42 -18.87
CA LYS A 21 -88.82 22.43 -20.18
C LYS A 21 -87.30 22.25 -20.15
N SER A 22 -86.71 21.77 -19.05
CA SER A 22 -85.27 21.46 -19.00
C SER A 22 -84.95 20.14 -19.71
N GLN A 23 -83.85 20.07 -20.47
CA GLN A 23 -83.38 18.81 -21.08
C GLN A 23 -83.02 17.77 -20.00
N LEU A 24 -83.49 16.54 -20.17
CA LEU A 24 -83.32 15.43 -19.22
C LEU A 24 -82.16 14.51 -19.60
N THR A 25 -81.78 14.49 -20.88
CA THR A 25 -80.70 13.64 -21.41
C THR A 25 -79.70 14.53 -22.17
N GLN A 26 -78.54 14.81 -21.57
CA GLN A 26 -77.43 15.39 -22.33
C GLN A 26 -76.78 14.26 -23.15
N PRO A 27 -76.59 14.40 -24.48
CA PRO A 27 -75.71 13.49 -25.21
C PRO A 27 -74.29 13.63 -24.65
N PRO A 28 -73.49 12.53 -24.58
CA PRO A 28 -72.12 12.61 -24.09
C PRO A 28 -71.33 13.61 -24.93
N GLY A 29 -70.86 14.68 -24.29
CA GLY A 29 -69.96 15.64 -24.93
C GLY A 29 -68.68 14.94 -25.41
N PRO A 30 -68.04 15.43 -26.47
CA PRO A 30 -66.85 14.79 -27.04
C PRO A 30 -65.76 14.67 -25.97
N THR A 31 -65.25 13.46 -25.76
CA THR A 31 -64.10 13.19 -24.90
C THR A 31 -62.89 13.92 -25.48
N GLU A 32 -62.55 15.10 -24.94
CA GLU A 32 -61.28 15.75 -25.27
C GLU A 32 -60.14 14.82 -24.87
N THR A 33 -59.47 14.24 -25.86
CA THR A 33 -58.25 13.47 -25.65
C THR A 33 -57.16 14.44 -25.22
N VAL A 34 -56.92 14.54 -23.91
CA VAL A 34 -55.84 15.36 -23.37
C VAL A 34 -54.51 14.83 -23.93
N GLN A 35 -53.93 15.54 -24.90
CA GLN A 35 -52.62 15.20 -25.46
C GLN A 35 -51.55 15.38 -24.39
N VAL A 36 -51.07 14.25 -23.83
CA VAL A 36 -49.96 14.23 -22.89
C VAL A 36 -48.64 14.46 -23.65
N LYS A 37 -47.90 15.51 -23.29
CA LYS A 37 -46.61 15.85 -23.91
C LYS A 37 -45.43 15.47 -22.99
N THR A 38 -44.33 14.98 -23.54
CA THR A 38 -43.10 14.71 -22.77
C THR A 38 -42.33 16.00 -22.52
N SER A 39 -41.85 16.21 -21.30
CA SER A 39 -41.04 17.38 -20.96
C SER A 39 -39.69 17.37 -21.70
N ARG A 40 -39.46 18.37 -22.55
CA ARG A 40 -38.17 18.56 -23.25
C ARG A 40 -37.02 18.83 -22.28
N ILE A 41 -37.31 19.51 -21.17
CA ILE A 41 -36.33 19.80 -20.12
C ILE A 41 -35.91 18.51 -19.42
N ALA A 42 -36.85 17.59 -19.17
CA ALA A 42 -36.53 16.27 -18.58
C ALA A 42 -35.63 15.41 -19.48
N ILE A 43 -35.85 15.46 -20.80
CA ILE A 43 -34.99 14.77 -21.78
C ILE A 43 -33.60 15.42 -21.82
N ALA A 44 -33.54 16.76 -21.86
CA ALA A 44 -32.28 17.50 -21.88
C ALA A 44 -31.44 17.25 -20.61
N SER A 45 -32.07 17.28 -19.43
CA SER A 45 -31.38 16.96 -18.17
C SER A 45 -30.84 15.54 -18.15
N PHE A 46 -31.59 14.58 -18.70
CA PHE A 46 -31.18 13.19 -18.78
C PHE A 46 -29.97 12.99 -19.72
N VAL A 47 -29.98 13.60 -20.90
CA VAL A 47 -28.85 13.55 -21.83
C VAL A 47 -27.60 14.14 -21.21
N LEU A 48 -27.71 15.30 -20.55
CA LEU A 48 -26.58 15.93 -19.85
C LEU A 48 -26.06 15.08 -18.68
N ALA A 49 -26.95 14.39 -17.96
CA ALA A 49 -26.58 13.48 -16.87
C ALA A 49 -25.77 12.26 -17.35
N ILE A 50 -25.95 11.82 -18.61
CA ILE A 50 -25.15 10.74 -19.21
C ILE A 50 -23.83 11.25 -19.75
N LEU A 51 -23.85 12.39 -20.46
CA LEU A 51 -22.66 12.93 -21.12
C LEU A 51 -21.61 13.46 -20.13
N SER A 52 -22.04 13.99 -18.99
CA SER A 52 -21.11 14.59 -18.01
C SER A 52 -20.15 13.57 -17.39
N PRO A 53 -20.58 12.40 -16.86
CA PRO A 53 -19.65 11.37 -16.41
C PRO A 53 -18.72 10.88 -17.53
N PHE A 54 -19.25 10.68 -18.74
CA PHE A 54 -18.45 10.20 -19.87
C PHE A 54 -17.32 11.18 -20.23
N ALA A 55 -17.65 12.47 -20.33
CA ALA A 55 -16.65 13.52 -20.57
C ALA A 55 -15.63 13.62 -19.44
N PHE A 56 -16.06 13.48 -18.18
CA PHE A 56 -15.16 13.47 -17.01
C PHE A 56 -14.14 12.33 -17.08
N PHE A 57 -14.60 11.10 -17.33
CA PHE A 57 -13.71 9.94 -17.41
C PHE A 57 -12.76 10.03 -18.61
N LEU A 58 -13.24 10.47 -19.77
CA LEU A 58 -12.38 10.71 -20.93
C LEU A 58 -11.30 11.76 -20.64
N ALA A 59 -11.68 12.86 -19.98
CA ALA A 59 -10.74 13.91 -19.57
C ALA A 59 -9.69 13.38 -18.57
N ALA A 60 -10.10 12.51 -17.64
CA ALA A 60 -9.20 11.89 -16.67
C ALA A 60 -8.19 10.95 -17.34
N ILE A 61 -8.61 10.13 -18.31
CA ILE A 61 -7.73 9.23 -19.07
C ILE A 61 -6.71 10.03 -19.90
N LEU A 62 -7.14 11.15 -20.49
CA LEU A 62 -6.29 12.00 -21.32
C LEU A 62 -5.49 13.05 -20.53
N GLY A 63 -5.71 13.19 -19.23
CA GLY A 63 -5.03 14.18 -18.38
C GLY A 63 -5.46 15.65 -18.60
N ILE A 64 -6.62 15.90 -19.21
CA ILE A 64 -7.10 17.24 -19.58
C ILE A 64 -7.93 17.85 -18.44
N LYS A 65 -7.29 18.58 -17.53
CA LYS A 65 -7.94 19.13 -16.32
C LYS A 65 -9.10 20.09 -16.61
N THR A 66 -9.00 20.91 -17.65
CA THR A 66 -10.04 21.88 -18.02
C THR A 66 -11.34 21.19 -18.42
N LEU A 67 -11.25 20.08 -19.16
CA LEU A 67 -12.41 19.29 -19.57
C LEU A 67 -13.06 18.55 -18.39
N ALA A 68 -12.25 18.08 -17.44
CA ALA A 68 -12.77 17.49 -16.21
C ALA A 68 -13.56 18.52 -15.39
N ILE A 69 -13.04 19.75 -15.24
CA ILE A 69 -13.73 20.82 -14.51
C ILE A 69 -15.04 21.21 -15.21
N THR A 70 -15.04 21.40 -16.53
CA THR A 70 -16.27 21.77 -17.26
C THR A 70 -17.33 20.67 -17.17
N SER A 71 -16.94 19.40 -17.15
CA SER A 71 -17.87 18.28 -16.99
C SER A 71 -18.57 18.23 -15.62
N ILE A 72 -17.95 18.76 -14.56
CA ILE A 72 -18.59 18.90 -13.25
C ILE A 72 -19.68 19.98 -13.29
N PHE A 73 -19.39 21.11 -13.95
CA PHE A 73 -20.38 22.18 -14.13
C PHE A 73 -21.58 21.72 -14.98
N THR A 74 -21.36 20.91 -16.01
CA THR A 74 -22.45 20.35 -16.81
C THR A 74 -23.28 19.33 -16.03
N ALA A 75 -22.67 18.53 -15.15
CA ALA A 75 -23.39 17.64 -14.23
C ALA A 75 -24.27 18.42 -13.24
N MET A 76 -23.77 19.54 -12.70
CA MET A 76 -24.55 20.44 -11.83
C MET A 76 -25.74 21.06 -12.57
N LEU A 77 -25.52 21.52 -13.80
CA LEU A 77 -26.60 22.05 -14.63
C LEU A 77 -27.67 20.98 -14.93
N ALA A 78 -27.25 19.74 -15.22
CA ALA A 78 -28.16 18.62 -15.44
C ALA A 78 -29.05 18.35 -14.21
N LEU A 79 -28.48 18.40 -13.00
CA LEU A 79 -29.21 18.24 -11.75
C LEU A 79 -30.27 19.34 -11.56
N ILE A 80 -29.88 20.60 -11.76
CA ILE A 80 -30.79 21.76 -11.62
C ILE A 80 -31.96 21.64 -12.61
N LEU A 81 -31.68 21.36 -13.89
CA LEU A 81 -32.72 21.17 -14.91
C LEU A 81 -33.63 19.98 -14.60
N GLY A 82 -33.07 18.90 -14.05
CA GLY A 82 -33.82 17.74 -13.57
C GLY A 82 -34.83 18.13 -12.49
N ILE A 83 -34.39 18.87 -11.46
CA ILE A 83 -35.26 19.36 -10.37
C ILE A 83 -36.36 20.28 -10.90
N ILE A 84 -36.03 21.25 -11.77
CA ILE A 84 -37.01 22.15 -12.38
C ILE A 84 -38.06 21.35 -13.17
N SER A 85 -37.63 20.36 -13.95
CA SER A 85 -38.55 19.53 -14.74
C SER A 85 -39.49 18.70 -13.85
N LEU A 86 -39.02 18.26 -12.68
CA LEU A 86 -39.82 17.50 -11.72
C LEU A 86 -40.95 18.36 -11.12
N VAL A 87 -40.64 19.62 -10.78
CA VAL A 87 -41.61 20.61 -10.31
C VAL A 87 -42.64 20.90 -11.41
N GLN A 88 -42.21 21.14 -12.64
CA GLN A 88 -43.11 21.41 -13.77
C GLN A 88 -44.05 20.22 -14.06
N ILE A 89 -43.54 18.99 -14.01
CA ILE A 89 -44.35 17.79 -14.19
C ILE A 89 -45.39 17.68 -13.07
N GLY A 90 -44.99 17.95 -11.80
CA GLY A 90 -45.90 17.94 -10.66
C GLY A 90 -47.04 18.95 -10.77
N LEU A 91 -46.75 20.16 -11.26
CA LEU A 91 -47.74 21.23 -11.42
C LEU A 91 -48.63 21.08 -12.68
N SER A 92 -48.29 20.18 -13.60
CA SER A 92 -48.96 20.07 -14.90
C SER A 92 -50.34 19.39 -14.89
N ALA A 93 -50.84 18.95 -13.73
CA ALA A 93 -52.12 18.24 -13.57
C ALA A 93 -52.32 17.09 -14.58
N GLY A 94 -51.24 16.38 -14.94
CA GLY A 94 -51.26 15.24 -15.87
C GLY A 94 -51.05 15.59 -17.35
N ARG A 95 -50.90 16.88 -17.71
CA ARG A 95 -50.66 17.31 -19.10
C ARG A 95 -49.23 17.06 -19.60
N VAL A 96 -48.28 16.89 -18.68
CA VAL A 96 -46.86 16.67 -19.00
C VAL A 96 -46.32 15.42 -18.29
N THR A 97 -45.59 14.58 -19.03
CA THR A 97 -44.92 13.37 -18.50
C THR A 97 -43.40 13.44 -18.65
N GLY A 98 -42.67 12.52 -17.99
CA GLY A 98 -41.21 12.46 -18.06
C GLY A 98 -40.48 12.09 -16.77
N LYS A 99 -41.21 11.68 -15.71
CA LYS A 99 -40.61 11.36 -14.39
C LYS A 99 -39.52 10.29 -14.46
N ALA A 100 -39.63 9.33 -15.39
CA ALA A 100 -38.63 8.28 -15.59
C ALA A 100 -37.26 8.86 -16.00
N PHE A 101 -37.23 9.78 -16.97
CA PHE A 101 -36.00 10.44 -17.41
C PHE A 101 -35.32 11.19 -16.25
N VAL A 102 -36.11 11.89 -15.44
CA VAL A 102 -35.60 12.62 -14.27
C VAL A 102 -35.04 11.67 -13.22
N SER A 103 -35.78 10.60 -12.90
CA SER A 103 -35.38 9.64 -11.86
C SER A 103 -34.09 8.91 -12.24
N ILE A 104 -33.97 8.48 -13.50
CA ILE A 104 -32.75 7.81 -14.00
C ILE A 104 -31.58 8.80 -14.04
N GLY A 105 -31.80 10.03 -14.53
CA GLY A 105 -30.77 11.06 -14.59
C GLY A 105 -30.22 11.42 -13.21
N ILE A 106 -31.08 11.59 -12.19
CA ILE A 106 -30.66 11.85 -10.81
C ILE A 106 -29.88 10.65 -10.25
N ALA A 107 -30.33 9.41 -10.50
CA ALA A 107 -29.62 8.21 -10.05
C ALA A 107 -28.20 8.12 -10.64
N ILE A 108 -28.04 8.41 -11.93
CA ILE A 108 -26.72 8.44 -12.60
C ILE A 108 -25.81 9.48 -11.95
N LEU A 109 -26.31 10.70 -11.72
CA LEU A 109 -25.53 11.76 -11.08
C LEU A 109 -25.18 11.43 -9.63
N ALA A 110 -26.11 10.83 -8.88
CA ALA A 110 -25.87 10.40 -7.50
C ALA A 110 -24.74 9.36 -7.42
N VAL A 111 -24.73 8.37 -8.33
CA VAL A 111 -23.63 7.40 -8.44
C VAL A 111 -22.33 8.09 -8.84
N PHE A 112 -22.36 8.98 -9.83
CA PHE A 112 -21.18 9.72 -10.28
C PHE A 112 -20.52 10.54 -9.16
N PHE A 113 -21.29 11.35 -8.44
CA PHE A 113 -20.78 12.13 -7.30
C PHE A 113 -20.35 11.25 -6.13
N SER A 114 -21.03 10.14 -5.87
CA SER A 114 -20.65 9.18 -4.82
C SER A 114 -19.29 8.53 -5.11
N LEU A 115 -19.05 8.13 -6.37
CA LEU A 115 -17.76 7.58 -6.80
C LEU A 115 -16.63 8.62 -6.74
N MET A 116 -16.91 9.86 -7.15
CA MET A 116 -15.94 10.96 -7.07
C MET A 116 -15.58 11.31 -5.61
N PHE A 117 -16.57 11.32 -4.73
CA PHE A 117 -16.38 11.51 -3.29
C PHE A 117 -15.55 10.37 -2.69
N LEU A 118 -15.85 9.12 -3.03
CA LEU A 118 -15.08 7.96 -2.58
C LEU A 118 -13.61 8.04 -3.00
N GLN A 119 -13.31 8.54 -4.20
CA GLN A 119 -11.92 8.77 -4.64
C GLN A 119 -11.21 9.91 -3.89
N THR A 120 -11.94 10.94 -3.47
CA THR A 120 -11.39 12.08 -2.72
C THR A 120 -11.16 11.72 -1.24
N VAL A 121 -12.05 10.90 -0.66
CA VAL A 121 -12.04 10.48 0.75
C VAL A 121 -11.21 9.22 0.99
N LEU A 122 -10.80 8.51 -0.07
CA LEU A 122 -9.71 7.53 -0.01
C LEU A 122 -8.39 8.16 -0.48
N PRO A 123 -7.82 9.18 0.19
CA PRO A 123 -6.48 9.56 -0.12
C PRO A 123 -5.56 8.40 0.26
N ARG A 124 -4.67 8.01 -0.65
CA ARG A 124 -3.35 7.47 -0.31
C ARG A 124 -3.30 6.20 0.58
N THR A 125 -4.33 5.36 0.65
CA THR A 125 -4.21 4.06 1.34
C THR A 125 -3.24 3.11 0.64
N ARG A 126 -2.96 3.33 -0.66
CA ARG A 126 -1.97 2.55 -1.40
C ARG A 126 -0.55 2.74 -0.85
N SER A 127 -0.06 3.95 -0.61
CA SER A 127 1.35 4.14 -0.17
C SER A 127 1.65 3.65 1.25
N VAL A 128 0.66 3.68 2.14
CA VAL A 128 0.82 3.20 3.53
C VAL A 128 0.75 1.67 3.59
N ALA A 129 -0.22 1.04 2.91
CA ALA A 129 -0.37 -0.41 2.90
C ALA A 129 0.84 -1.15 2.30
N PHE A 130 1.55 -0.55 1.35
CA PHE A 130 2.74 -1.14 0.74
C PHE A 130 3.96 -1.22 1.66
N ARG A 131 3.98 -0.48 2.78
CA ARG A 131 5.07 -0.53 3.76
C ARG A 131 4.72 -1.40 4.96
N MET A 132 3.42 -1.58 5.23
CA MET A 132 2.93 -2.31 6.40
C MET A 132 3.34 -3.78 6.42
N VAL A 133 3.45 -4.46 5.27
CA VAL A 133 3.89 -5.87 5.24
C VAL A 133 5.34 -6.00 5.72
N CYS A 134 6.24 -5.18 5.18
CA CYS A 134 7.66 -5.25 5.52
C CYS A 134 7.92 -4.81 6.97
N GLY A 135 7.20 -3.79 7.46
CA GLY A 135 7.21 -3.42 8.88
C GLY A 135 6.61 -4.48 9.82
N SER A 136 5.51 -5.14 9.42
CA SER A 136 4.90 -6.23 10.20
C SER A 136 5.83 -7.45 10.30
N ASN A 137 6.52 -7.78 9.22
CA ASN A 137 7.54 -8.81 9.20
C ASN A 137 8.69 -8.47 10.16
N LEU A 138 9.22 -7.25 10.11
CA LEU A 138 10.26 -6.78 11.06
C LEU A 138 9.77 -6.83 12.51
N SER A 139 8.51 -6.49 12.78
CA SER A 139 7.96 -6.60 14.15
C SER A 139 7.87 -8.06 14.61
N GLY A 140 7.53 -8.99 13.71
CA GLY A 140 7.58 -10.43 13.97
C GLY A 140 9.01 -10.92 14.24
N ILE A 141 9.97 -10.47 13.42
CA ILE A 141 11.40 -10.78 13.59
C ILE A 141 11.92 -10.24 14.94
N GLY A 142 11.60 -9.00 15.31
CA GLY A 142 12.03 -8.41 16.58
C GLY A 142 11.49 -9.15 17.80
N ARG A 143 10.22 -9.58 17.77
CA ARG A 143 9.66 -10.45 18.83
C ARG A 143 10.39 -11.78 18.93
N ALA A 144 10.72 -12.40 17.80
CA ALA A 144 11.50 -13.63 17.78
C ALA A 144 12.94 -13.42 18.29
N MET A 145 13.54 -12.26 18.01
CA MET A 145 14.83 -11.87 18.58
C MET A 145 14.77 -11.73 20.10
N LEU A 146 13.65 -11.24 20.68
CA LEU A 146 13.48 -11.20 22.14
C LEU A 146 13.36 -12.60 22.76
N ILE A 147 12.65 -13.52 22.10
CA ILE A 147 12.58 -14.93 22.51
C ILE A 147 13.98 -15.53 22.49
N TYR A 148 14.71 -15.36 21.39
CA TYR A 148 16.09 -15.80 21.27
C TYR A 148 16.98 -15.18 22.37
N ALA A 149 16.94 -13.87 22.56
CA ALA A 149 17.76 -13.19 23.56
C ALA A 149 17.47 -13.67 24.99
N ASN A 150 16.23 -14.11 25.28
CA ASN A 150 15.89 -14.69 26.57
C ASN A 150 16.65 -16.00 26.85
N ASP A 151 16.85 -16.82 25.81
CA ASP A 151 17.55 -18.10 25.91
C ASP A 151 19.08 -17.97 25.76
N TYR A 152 19.56 -16.84 25.23
CA TYR A 152 20.97 -16.63 24.85
C TYR A 152 21.60 -15.41 25.54
N ASP A 153 21.49 -15.31 26.86
CA ASP A 153 22.17 -14.31 27.70
C ASP A 153 21.98 -12.86 27.21
N SER A 154 20.75 -12.52 26.82
CA SER A 154 20.36 -11.20 26.28
C SER A 154 21.00 -10.84 24.94
N ALA A 155 21.78 -11.73 24.33
CA ALA A 155 22.42 -11.51 23.05
C ALA A 155 21.44 -11.70 21.88
N LEU A 156 21.54 -10.84 20.88
CA LEU A 156 20.78 -11.01 19.64
C LEU A 156 21.35 -12.16 18.79
N PRO A 157 20.58 -12.68 17.81
CA PRO A 157 21.02 -13.80 16.99
C PRO A 157 22.38 -13.57 16.33
N ARG A 158 23.29 -14.52 16.54
CA ARG A 158 24.63 -14.54 15.98
C ARG A 158 25.03 -15.96 15.61
N ALA A 159 25.16 -16.22 14.31
CA ALA A 159 25.61 -17.49 13.77
C ALA A 159 27.14 -17.66 13.86
N GLY A 160 27.64 -18.87 13.59
CA GLY A 160 29.07 -19.17 13.72
C GLY A 160 29.56 -19.18 15.17
N GLY A 161 30.88 -19.12 15.34
CA GLY A 161 31.67 -19.14 16.58
C GLY A 161 32.17 -17.77 17.03
N ARG A 162 33.08 -17.79 18.02
CA ARG A 162 33.55 -16.58 18.74
C ARG A 162 34.23 -15.57 17.82
N ASP A 163 35.04 -16.08 16.90
CA ASP A 163 35.90 -15.27 16.00
C ASP A 163 35.49 -15.48 14.54
N THR A 164 34.21 -15.82 14.31
CA THR A 164 33.68 -16.02 12.97
C THR A 164 33.68 -14.71 12.19
N ILE A 165 34.09 -14.82 10.93
CA ILE A 165 34.11 -13.72 9.98
C ILE A 165 32.86 -13.73 9.09
N TRP A 166 32.40 -12.52 8.75
CA TRP A 166 31.34 -12.36 7.76
C TRP A 166 31.82 -12.78 6.37
N GLN A 167 31.06 -13.63 5.69
CA GLN A 167 31.27 -14.06 4.31
C GLN A 167 29.96 -14.16 3.53
N PRO A 168 29.98 -14.18 2.18
CA PRO A 168 28.78 -14.28 1.35
C PRO A 168 28.04 -15.63 1.43
N LYS A 169 28.69 -16.67 1.95
CA LYS A 169 28.12 -18.01 2.18
C LYS A 169 28.83 -18.72 3.32
N ILE A 170 28.14 -19.68 3.91
CA ILE A 170 28.69 -20.59 4.91
C ILE A 170 29.27 -21.86 4.28
N ASN A 171 29.97 -22.67 5.07
CA ASN A 171 30.62 -23.89 4.60
C ASN A 171 29.60 -24.93 4.10
N ASN A 172 28.55 -25.21 4.89
CA ASN A 172 27.51 -26.15 4.52
C ASN A 172 26.17 -25.86 5.22
N TRP A 173 25.25 -25.20 4.52
CA TRP A 173 23.93 -24.82 5.06
C TRP A 173 23.05 -25.99 5.51
N LYS A 174 23.33 -27.21 5.04
CA LYS A 174 22.58 -28.43 5.37
C LYS A 174 23.39 -29.42 6.20
N ALA A 175 24.46 -28.97 6.84
CA ALA A 175 25.24 -29.80 7.76
C ALA A 175 24.41 -30.26 8.97
N ASP A 176 24.71 -31.45 9.48
CA ASP A 176 23.99 -32.01 10.62
C ASP A 176 24.38 -31.34 11.96
N ASN A 177 25.50 -30.61 11.99
CA ASN A 177 25.96 -29.92 13.19
C ASN A 177 26.55 -28.54 12.87
N ARG A 178 26.65 -27.71 13.91
CA ARG A 178 27.14 -26.33 13.84
C ARG A 178 28.60 -26.21 13.38
N ILE A 179 29.46 -27.16 13.76
CA ILE A 179 30.88 -27.12 13.42
C ILE A 179 31.06 -27.23 11.91
N ASP A 180 30.41 -28.22 11.30
CA ASP A 180 30.47 -28.45 9.85
C ASP A 180 29.73 -27.35 9.08
N ALA A 181 28.65 -26.80 9.64
CA ALA A 181 27.87 -25.75 8.99
C ALA A 181 28.68 -24.48 8.72
N PHE A 182 29.41 -24.01 9.73
CA PHE A 182 30.18 -22.77 9.67
C PHE A 182 31.69 -23.00 9.48
N GLY A 183 32.15 -24.25 9.38
CA GLY A 183 33.57 -24.57 9.25
C GLY A 183 34.39 -24.20 10.49
N LEU A 184 33.82 -24.44 11.67
CA LEU A 184 34.48 -24.12 12.94
C LEU A 184 35.59 -25.13 13.26
N LYS A 185 36.56 -24.71 14.06
CA LYS A 185 37.46 -25.63 14.73
C LYS A 185 36.73 -26.33 15.88
N ARG A 186 37.31 -27.43 16.40
CA ARG A 186 36.75 -28.18 17.55
C ARG A 186 36.62 -27.35 18.82
N ASP A 187 37.44 -26.30 18.96
CA ASP A 187 37.37 -25.34 20.07
C ASP A 187 36.30 -24.24 19.88
N GLY A 188 35.54 -24.29 18.77
CA GLY A 188 34.49 -23.32 18.44
C GLY A 188 34.99 -21.99 17.85
N THR A 189 36.28 -21.88 17.53
CA THR A 189 36.88 -20.68 16.91
C THR A 189 36.88 -20.74 15.38
N GLY A 190 37.09 -19.58 14.75
CA GLY A 190 37.17 -19.43 13.30
C GLY A 190 35.83 -19.62 12.57
N GLY A 191 35.90 -20.14 11.36
CA GLY A 191 34.76 -20.34 10.47
C GLY A 191 34.23 -19.07 9.83
N SER A 192 33.19 -19.24 9.01
CA SER A 192 32.54 -18.17 8.28
C SER A 192 31.03 -18.25 8.44
N ALA A 193 30.39 -17.08 8.53
CA ALA A 193 28.94 -16.98 8.60
C ALA A 193 28.44 -15.80 7.76
N THR A 194 27.19 -15.90 7.34
CA THR A 194 26.47 -14.84 6.62
C THR A 194 25.69 -13.98 7.61
N ILE A 195 25.23 -12.81 7.18
CA ILE A 195 24.27 -12.03 7.97
C ILE A 195 22.96 -12.79 8.09
N SER A 196 22.47 -13.33 6.98
CA SER A 196 21.20 -14.03 6.96
C SER A 196 21.23 -15.35 7.73
N SER A 197 22.37 -16.04 7.89
CA SER A 197 22.48 -17.21 8.80
C SER A 197 22.24 -16.83 10.27
N SER A 198 22.61 -15.62 10.70
CA SER A 198 22.28 -15.14 12.05
C SER A 198 20.77 -14.96 12.21
N LEU A 199 20.11 -14.38 11.20
CA LEU A 199 18.65 -14.29 11.16
C LEU A 199 17.97 -15.67 11.03
N TYR A 200 18.61 -16.63 10.34
CA TYR A 200 18.10 -18.00 10.18
C TYR A 200 17.98 -18.74 11.50
N LEU A 201 18.77 -18.37 12.52
CA LEU A 201 18.64 -18.93 13.86
C LEU A 201 17.25 -18.70 14.45
N LEU A 202 16.53 -17.65 14.02
CA LEU A 202 15.15 -17.41 14.43
C LEU A 202 14.17 -18.43 13.81
N ILE A 203 14.44 -18.94 12.61
CA ILE A 203 13.69 -20.06 12.04
C ILE A 203 13.97 -21.30 12.90
N LYS A 204 15.26 -21.55 13.15
CA LYS A 204 15.74 -22.75 13.84
C LYS A 204 15.29 -22.86 15.29
N TYR A 205 15.26 -21.75 16.04
CA TYR A 205 15.06 -21.76 17.49
C TYR A 205 13.82 -20.98 17.96
N ALA A 206 13.28 -20.09 17.13
CA ALA A 206 12.06 -19.33 17.44
C ALA A 206 10.90 -19.63 16.47
N GLU A 207 11.05 -20.66 15.63
CA GLU A 207 10.03 -21.21 14.72
C GLU A 207 9.37 -20.17 13.81
N ILE A 208 10.10 -19.11 13.42
CA ILE A 208 9.55 -18.15 12.46
C ILE A 208 9.61 -18.71 11.04
N MET A 209 8.60 -18.41 10.23
CA MET A 209 8.54 -18.95 8.87
C MET A 209 9.52 -18.23 7.92
N PRO A 210 10.16 -18.93 6.97
CA PRO A 210 11.03 -18.31 5.97
C PRO A 210 10.41 -17.14 5.20
N LYS A 211 9.09 -17.17 4.99
CA LYS A 211 8.34 -16.09 4.33
C LYS A 211 8.40 -14.75 5.06
N SER A 212 8.56 -14.75 6.39
CA SER A 212 8.67 -13.52 7.19
C SER A 212 9.93 -12.72 6.89
N PHE A 213 10.94 -13.30 6.23
CA PHE A 213 12.16 -12.61 5.80
C PHE A 213 12.07 -11.96 4.43
N ILE A 214 10.88 -11.99 3.80
CA ILE A 214 10.67 -11.47 2.45
C ILE A 214 9.77 -10.23 2.50
N CYS A 215 10.32 -9.10 2.06
CA CYS A 215 9.55 -7.90 1.78
C CYS A 215 8.91 -8.02 0.39
N ASP A 216 7.59 -7.83 0.29
CA ASP A 216 6.83 -8.01 -0.97
C ASP A 216 7.23 -7.00 -2.08
N LYS A 217 7.90 -5.91 -1.71
CA LYS A 217 8.42 -4.89 -2.63
C LYS A 217 9.87 -5.12 -3.05
N GLU A 218 10.57 -6.06 -2.44
CA GLU A 218 11.90 -6.47 -2.86
C GLU A 218 11.79 -7.59 -3.91
N THR A 219 12.04 -7.28 -5.17
CA THR A 219 11.77 -8.21 -6.29
C THR A 219 12.80 -9.31 -6.46
N ARG A 220 13.98 -9.20 -5.83
CA ARG A 220 15.08 -10.18 -6.00
C ARG A 220 15.20 -11.17 -4.87
N SER A 221 14.48 -10.94 -3.77
CA SER A 221 14.40 -11.89 -2.67
C SER A 221 13.17 -12.77 -2.85
N THR A 222 13.33 -14.07 -2.70
CA THR A 222 12.23 -15.03 -2.76
C THR A 222 12.22 -15.91 -1.52
N GLU A 223 11.03 -16.34 -1.12
CA GLU A 223 10.89 -17.27 -0.01
C GLU A 223 11.79 -18.50 -0.19
N PHE A 224 12.59 -18.80 0.84
CA PHE A 224 13.44 -19.98 0.85
C PHE A 224 12.59 -21.24 0.93
N LYS A 225 12.78 -22.14 -0.04
CA LYS A 225 12.10 -23.44 -0.11
C LYS A 225 13.15 -24.52 -0.31
N PRO A 226 13.49 -25.32 0.73
CA PRO A 226 14.50 -26.38 0.63
C PRO A 226 14.29 -27.32 -0.56
N ALA A 227 13.04 -27.59 -0.92
CA ALA A 227 12.67 -28.44 -2.06
C ALA A 227 13.21 -27.94 -3.40
N LYS A 228 13.42 -26.62 -3.58
CA LYS A 228 14.04 -26.04 -4.78
C LYS A 228 15.54 -26.38 -4.88
N TYR A 229 16.16 -26.78 -3.78
CA TYR A 229 17.58 -27.15 -3.67
C TYR A 229 17.77 -28.66 -3.49
N GLY A 230 16.75 -29.46 -3.86
CA GLY A 230 16.82 -30.92 -3.81
C GLY A 230 16.68 -31.53 -2.42
N VAL A 231 16.18 -30.78 -1.43
CA VAL A 231 15.93 -31.30 -0.07
C VAL A 231 14.42 -31.26 0.21
N ARG A 232 13.78 -32.42 0.32
CA ARG A 232 12.31 -32.53 0.50
C ARG A 232 11.88 -33.12 1.84
N ASP A 233 12.78 -33.84 2.51
CA ASP A 233 12.45 -34.66 3.69
C ASP A 233 12.94 -34.03 5.00
N LYS A 234 13.26 -32.73 4.99
CA LYS A 234 13.71 -31.99 6.18
C LYS A 234 12.95 -30.68 6.27
N GLU A 235 12.48 -30.37 7.49
CA GLU A 235 11.84 -29.10 7.81
C GLU A 235 12.87 -27.95 7.84
N PRO A 236 12.45 -26.68 7.67
CA PRO A 236 13.34 -25.52 7.65
C PRO A 236 14.27 -25.40 8.88
N GLU A 237 13.82 -25.85 10.05
CA GLU A 237 14.58 -25.79 11.31
C GLU A 237 15.81 -26.70 11.29
N ALA A 238 15.89 -27.66 10.35
CA ALA A 238 17.02 -28.57 10.22
C ALA A 238 18.28 -27.91 9.63
N PHE A 239 18.18 -26.70 9.07
CA PHE A 239 19.28 -26.04 8.36
C PHE A 239 19.97 -24.96 9.19
N TRP A 240 20.97 -24.32 8.59
CA TRP A 240 21.82 -23.30 9.22
C TRP A 240 21.85 -21.96 8.47
N ASP A 241 21.32 -21.91 7.25
CA ASP A 241 21.23 -20.71 6.42
C ASP A 241 20.20 -20.89 5.31
N PHE A 242 19.87 -19.82 4.58
CA PHE A 242 18.94 -19.80 3.46
C PHE A 242 19.52 -20.42 2.19
N GLY A 243 19.97 -21.67 2.27
CA GLY A 243 20.45 -22.41 1.11
C GLY A 243 21.83 -21.97 0.61
N PRO A 244 22.17 -22.29 -0.66
CA PRO A 244 23.47 -21.96 -1.23
C PRO A 244 23.62 -20.48 -1.63
N GLU A 245 22.52 -19.73 -1.77
CA GLU A 245 22.51 -18.33 -2.21
C GLU A 245 21.72 -17.44 -1.23
N PRO A 246 22.21 -17.26 0.02
CA PRO A 246 21.46 -16.60 1.09
C PRO A 246 20.96 -15.19 0.76
N SER A 247 21.74 -14.43 0.00
CA SER A 247 21.39 -13.06 -0.42
C SER A 247 20.11 -12.96 -1.28
N LYS A 248 19.63 -14.08 -1.84
CA LYS A 248 18.36 -14.18 -2.60
C LYS A 248 17.15 -14.53 -1.73
N HIS A 249 17.33 -14.72 -0.42
CA HIS A 249 16.29 -15.25 0.46
C HIS A 249 16.05 -14.43 1.73
N CYS A 250 16.74 -13.30 1.89
CA CYS A 250 16.49 -12.33 2.94
C CYS A 250 16.42 -10.93 2.34
N SER A 251 15.30 -10.24 2.57
CA SER A 251 15.08 -8.86 2.14
C SER A 251 15.61 -7.84 3.14
N TYR A 252 15.91 -8.24 4.37
CA TYR A 252 16.28 -7.33 5.44
C TYR A 252 17.79 -7.25 5.62
N SER A 253 18.22 -6.09 6.08
CA SER A 253 19.56 -5.86 6.63
C SER A 253 19.52 -6.07 8.14
N TYR A 254 20.67 -6.36 8.73
CA TYR A 254 20.81 -6.63 10.16
C TYR A 254 22.11 -6.03 10.67
N HIS A 255 22.07 -5.54 11.91
CA HIS A 255 23.24 -4.96 12.57
C HIS A 255 24.34 -6.01 12.61
N ILE A 256 25.50 -5.69 12.07
CA ILE A 256 26.59 -6.64 11.88
C ILE A 256 26.97 -7.32 13.22
N PRO A 257 26.71 -8.63 13.40
CA PRO A 257 26.97 -9.29 14.68
C PRO A 257 28.45 -9.72 14.84
N TYR A 258 29.22 -9.62 13.74
CA TYR A 258 30.63 -10.01 13.66
C TYR A 258 31.54 -8.79 13.83
N CYS A 259 31.30 -8.01 14.88
CA CYS A 259 32.00 -6.78 15.19
C CYS A 259 32.39 -6.71 16.68
N PRO A 260 33.19 -5.72 17.10
CA PRO A 260 33.52 -5.49 18.51
C PRO A 260 32.32 -5.05 19.38
N TYR A 261 31.23 -4.59 18.75
CA TYR A 261 30.08 -3.98 19.43
C TYR A 261 28.75 -4.70 19.12
N PRO A 262 28.64 -6.03 19.33
CA PRO A 262 27.40 -6.74 19.07
C PRO A 262 26.28 -6.23 19.98
N LEU A 263 25.08 -6.12 19.43
CA LEU A 263 23.92 -5.63 20.18
C LEU A 263 23.45 -6.65 21.23
N SER A 264 23.10 -6.14 22.41
CA SER A 264 22.49 -6.91 23.50
C SER A 264 21.31 -6.14 24.09
N THR A 265 20.23 -6.85 24.36
CA THR A 265 19.03 -6.31 25.01
C THR A 265 19.28 -5.82 26.45
N ALA A 266 20.39 -6.23 27.07
CA ALA A 266 20.72 -5.86 28.45
C ALA A 266 21.58 -4.59 28.58
N SER A 267 22.35 -4.22 27.54
CA SER A 267 23.41 -3.21 27.68
C SER A 267 23.52 -2.20 26.55
N SER A 268 22.94 -2.48 25.37
CA SER A 268 23.00 -1.57 24.23
C SER A 268 21.92 -0.48 24.34
N ASP A 269 22.13 0.65 23.65
CA ASP A 269 21.18 1.75 23.66
C ASP A 269 19.85 1.32 22.99
N PRO A 270 18.67 1.57 23.61
CA PRO A 270 17.39 1.17 23.04
C PRO A 270 17.09 1.77 21.66
N GLY A 271 17.71 2.90 21.31
CA GLY A 271 17.60 3.57 20.02
C GLY A 271 18.51 2.99 18.92
N MET A 272 19.28 1.95 19.20
CA MET A 272 20.09 1.29 18.17
C MET A 272 19.22 0.61 17.12
N ALA A 273 19.56 0.79 15.84
CA ALA A 273 18.91 0.08 14.75
C ALA A 273 19.40 -1.38 14.72
N VAL A 274 18.47 -2.32 14.84
CA VAL A 274 18.74 -3.77 14.88
C VAL A 274 18.63 -4.38 13.49
N ALA A 275 17.56 -4.07 12.76
CA ALA A 275 17.31 -4.56 11.42
C ALA A 275 16.51 -3.51 10.63
N ALA A 276 16.62 -3.52 9.31
CA ALA A 276 15.82 -2.64 8.46
C ALA A 276 15.54 -3.30 7.12
N ASP A 277 14.76 -2.61 6.27
CA ASP A 277 14.71 -2.95 4.85
C ASP A 277 16.13 -3.01 4.24
N ARG A 278 16.24 -3.63 3.05
CA ARG A 278 17.52 -3.95 2.41
C ARG A 278 18.46 -2.76 2.33
N ASN A 279 19.73 -2.97 2.66
CA ASN A 279 20.74 -1.91 2.58
C ASN A 279 20.94 -1.52 1.10
N PRO A 280 20.70 -0.26 0.71
CA PRO A 280 20.76 0.19 -0.67
C PRO A 280 22.18 0.18 -1.26
N TRP A 281 23.21 0.27 -0.43
CA TRP A 281 24.61 0.28 -0.83
C TRP A 281 25.14 -1.11 -1.19
N LEU A 282 24.48 -2.16 -0.67
CA LEU A 282 24.77 -3.56 -0.96
C LEU A 282 23.76 -4.16 -1.95
N ASP A 283 22.88 -3.32 -2.50
CA ASP A 283 21.85 -3.68 -3.44
C ASP A 283 22.23 -3.19 -4.86
N PRO A 284 22.59 -4.11 -5.78
CA PRO A 284 22.98 -3.71 -7.14
C PRO A 284 21.83 -3.15 -8.01
N SER A 285 20.58 -3.20 -7.56
CA SER A 285 19.43 -2.59 -8.26
C SER A 285 19.09 -1.20 -7.76
N THR A 286 19.78 -0.73 -6.73
CA THR A 286 19.52 0.56 -6.11
C THR A 286 20.69 1.50 -6.40
N ASP A 287 20.44 2.54 -7.20
CA ASP A 287 21.46 3.57 -7.47
C ASP A 287 21.57 4.54 -6.29
N THR A 288 22.74 4.54 -5.65
CA THR A 288 23.12 5.44 -4.56
C THR A 288 24.06 6.56 -5.01
N THR A 289 24.40 6.60 -6.30
CA THR A 289 25.39 7.55 -6.86
C THR A 289 24.97 8.99 -6.63
N GLY A 290 25.86 9.78 -6.03
CA GLY A 290 25.59 11.19 -5.73
C GLY A 290 24.62 11.39 -4.56
N PHE A 291 24.50 10.41 -3.67
CA PHE A 291 23.90 10.63 -2.35
C PHE A 291 24.63 11.74 -1.59
N LYS A 292 23.84 12.65 -1.04
CA LYS A 292 24.27 13.71 -0.13
C LYS A 292 23.17 13.89 0.91
N TRP A 293 23.52 13.77 2.18
CA TRP A 293 22.54 13.76 3.27
C TRP A 293 21.76 15.08 3.41
N ASP A 294 22.39 16.20 3.06
CA ASP A 294 21.85 17.56 3.15
C ASP A 294 21.15 18.04 1.85
N ASP A 295 21.24 17.25 0.77
CA ASP A 295 20.71 17.63 -0.53
C ASP A 295 19.20 17.42 -0.63
N GLN A 296 18.48 18.52 -0.48
CA GLN A 296 17.03 18.62 -0.66
C GLN A 296 16.60 18.83 -2.12
N THR A 297 17.55 19.03 -3.04
CA THR A 297 17.25 19.31 -4.45
C THR A 297 16.73 18.05 -5.12
N LYS A 298 15.66 18.20 -5.91
CA LYS A 298 15.14 17.10 -6.72
C LYS A 298 16.01 16.94 -7.95
N THR A 299 16.59 15.77 -8.14
CA THR A 299 17.29 15.44 -9.38
C THR A 299 16.28 15.39 -10.53
N GLY A 300 16.51 16.15 -11.59
CA GLY A 300 15.60 16.25 -12.76
C GLY A 300 15.50 14.99 -13.64
N GLY A 301 15.91 13.83 -13.13
CA GLY A 301 15.83 12.53 -13.81
C GLY A 301 14.46 11.86 -13.69
N ARG A 302 14.32 10.68 -14.30
CA ARG A 302 13.05 9.90 -14.36
C ARG A 302 12.38 9.65 -13.00
N GLU A 303 13.15 9.59 -11.92
CA GLU A 303 12.62 9.25 -10.58
C GLU A 303 12.25 10.46 -9.72
N ASN A 304 12.69 11.68 -10.09
CA ASN A 304 12.36 12.92 -9.37
C ASN A 304 12.58 12.84 -7.83
N ILE A 305 13.66 12.17 -7.41
CA ILE A 305 14.02 11.98 -5.99
C ILE A 305 15.03 13.03 -5.52
N LYS A 306 15.01 13.32 -4.22
CA LYS A 306 15.99 14.21 -3.57
C LYS A 306 17.34 13.52 -3.36
N GLY A 307 18.42 14.29 -3.24
CA GLY A 307 19.77 13.75 -3.04
C GLY A 307 19.88 12.84 -1.81
N TYR A 308 19.26 13.19 -0.68
CA TYR A 308 19.27 12.34 0.52
C TYR A 308 18.48 11.03 0.33
N GLN A 309 17.44 11.01 -0.53
CA GLN A 309 16.62 9.82 -0.75
C GLN A 309 17.41 8.72 -1.45
N LYS A 310 18.55 9.05 -2.06
CA LYS A 310 19.50 8.07 -2.60
C LYS A 310 20.15 7.20 -1.51
N GLY A 311 20.08 7.60 -0.25
CA GLY A 311 20.55 6.80 0.89
C GLY A 311 19.48 5.89 1.48
N ASN A 312 18.20 6.04 1.11
CA ASN A 312 17.10 5.22 1.65
C ASN A 312 17.11 3.81 1.06
N ALA A 313 16.24 2.91 1.51
CA ALA A 313 16.10 1.60 0.87
C ALA A 313 15.58 1.71 -0.59
N GLY A 314 15.90 0.71 -1.42
CA GLY A 314 15.34 0.56 -2.77
C GLY A 314 13.84 0.22 -2.74
N PRO A 315 13.43 -0.78 -1.95
CA PRO A 315 12.02 -1.00 -1.61
C PRO A 315 11.36 0.30 -1.13
N HIS A 316 10.10 0.50 -1.49
CA HIS A 316 9.33 1.70 -1.14
C HIS A 316 9.72 3.00 -1.87
N GLN A 317 10.23 2.89 -3.10
CA GLN A 317 10.41 4.03 -4.03
C GLN A 317 11.31 5.13 -3.47
N ARG A 318 12.34 4.78 -2.67
CA ARG A 318 13.26 5.74 -2.06
C ARG A 318 12.57 6.71 -1.07
N GLU A 319 11.32 6.46 -0.68
CA GLU A 319 10.60 7.33 0.25
C GLU A 319 11.02 7.13 1.72
N GLY A 320 11.77 6.07 2.01
CA GLY A 320 12.25 5.69 3.33
C GLY A 320 12.38 4.17 3.48
N GLN A 321 12.47 3.70 4.72
CA GLN A 321 12.66 2.30 5.08
C GLN A 321 11.99 1.99 6.42
N ASN A 322 11.51 0.76 6.59
CA ASN A 322 11.14 0.24 7.90
C ASN A 322 12.42 -0.10 8.67
N VAL A 323 12.48 0.33 9.93
CA VAL A 323 13.60 0.11 10.84
C VAL A 323 13.05 -0.48 12.14
N LEU A 324 13.62 -1.61 12.55
CA LEU A 324 13.45 -2.23 13.85
C LEU A 324 14.53 -1.68 14.79
N PHE A 325 14.11 -1.10 15.89
CA PHE A 325 14.99 -0.60 16.95
C PHE A 325 15.09 -1.59 18.10
N LEU A 326 16.09 -1.41 18.96
CA LEU A 326 16.43 -2.37 20.02
C LEU A 326 15.36 -2.49 21.12
N ASP A 327 14.61 -1.42 21.38
CA ASP A 327 13.40 -1.45 22.22
C ASP A 327 12.21 -2.21 21.58
N ASN A 328 12.44 -2.85 20.43
CA ASN A 328 11.50 -3.67 19.66
C ASN A 328 10.36 -2.90 18.98
N HIS A 329 10.44 -1.57 18.89
CA HIS A 329 9.54 -0.82 18.03
C HIS A 329 10.00 -0.86 16.56
N VAL A 330 9.03 -0.80 15.64
CA VAL A 330 9.30 -0.66 14.21
C VAL A 330 8.69 0.63 13.72
N SER A 331 9.50 1.47 13.09
CA SER A 331 9.07 2.74 12.50
C SER A 331 9.43 2.79 11.02
N PHE A 332 8.67 3.58 10.25
CA PHE A 332 9.03 3.90 8.88
C PHE A 332 9.80 5.23 8.87
N GLU A 333 11.10 5.14 8.66
CA GLU A 333 12.01 6.28 8.67
C GLU A 333 12.19 6.84 7.27
N LYS A 334 12.02 8.15 7.13
CA LYS A 334 12.08 8.84 5.81
C LYS A 334 13.50 9.09 5.33
N GLN A 335 14.49 8.90 6.20
CA GLN A 335 15.89 9.23 6.00
C GLN A 335 16.73 8.09 6.59
N SER A 336 17.79 7.67 5.93
CA SER A 336 18.69 6.61 6.40
C SER A 336 19.46 7.01 7.66
N PHE A 337 19.69 8.30 7.88
CA PHE A 337 20.30 8.86 9.08
C PHE A 337 19.32 8.95 10.27
N CYS A 338 18.83 7.79 10.69
CA CYS A 338 17.83 7.63 11.75
C CYS A 338 18.36 6.78 12.93
N GLY A 339 19.66 6.47 12.93
CA GLY A 339 20.34 5.87 14.07
C GLY A 339 20.60 6.89 15.17
N VAL A 340 21.22 6.42 16.25
CA VAL A 340 21.62 7.28 17.37
C VAL A 340 22.57 8.39 16.86
N ASN A 341 22.39 9.63 17.32
CA ASN A 341 23.14 10.80 16.86
C ASN A 341 22.98 11.15 15.37
N ASP A 342 21.81 10.87 14.78
CA ASP A 342 21.54 11.01 13.34
C ASP A 342 22.50 10.15 12.50
N ASP A 343 22.88 8.97 13.00
CA ASP A 343 23.75 8.06 12.28
C ASP A 343 23.04 7.39 11.09
N ASN A 344 23.76 7.26 9.98
CA ASN A 344 23.27 6.55 8.80
C ASN A 344 23.41 5.05 8.98
N ILE A 345 22.29 4.42 9.32
CA ILE A 345 22.19 3.00 9.67
C ILE A 345 22.75 2.02 8.62
N TYR A 346 22.99 2.48 7.39
CA TYR A 346 23.42 1.64 6.26
C TYR A 346 24.88 1.86 5.84
N THR A 347 25.55 2.90 6.32
CA THR A 347 26.95 3.19 6.00
C THR A 347 27.80 3.02 7.25
N TYR A 348 29.09 2.74 7.08
CA TYR A 348 30.00 2.79 8.23
C TYR A 348 30.56 4.20 8.34
N TRP A 349 30.81 4.66 9.55
CA TRP A 349 31.43 5.96 9.75
C TRP A 349 32.92 5.93 9.39
N ASP A 350 33.32 6.75 8.42
CA ASP A 350 34.70 6.86 7.92
C ASP A 350 35.50 8.00 8.58
N GLY A 351 34.96 8.59 9.66
CA GLY A 351 35.52 9.75 10.36
C GLY A 351 35.06 11.10 9.80
N THR A 352 34.19 11.13 8.79
CA THR A 352 33.58 12.36 8.27
C THR A 352 32.26 12.70 8.97
N ASP A 353 31.22 13.10 8.22
CA ASP A 353 29.88 13.32 8.78
C ASP A 353 29.17 11.97 8.91
N ILE A 354 28.66 11.68 10.11
CA ILE A 354 28.02 10.40 10.45
C ILE A 354 26.75 10.13 9.61
N ARG A 355 26.10 11.18 9.09
CA ARG A 355 24.94 11.05 8.18
C ARG A 355 25.35 10.63 6.77
N GLN A 356 26.60 10.91 6.40
CA GLN A 356 27.15 10.57 5.09
C GLN A 356 27.71 9.14 5.12
N GLY A 357 28.73 8.92 5.95
CA GLY A 357 29.51 7.68 6.02
C GLY A 357 30.04 7.19 4.67
N ALA A 358 30.48 5.92 4.64
CA ALA A 358 30.96 5.25 3.43
C ALA A 358 30.24 3.91 3.17
N PRO A 359 30.11 3.49 1.89
CA PRO A 359 29.46 2.22 1.55
C PRO A 359 30.16 1.02 2.20
N PRO A 360 29.43 0.11 2.87
CA PRO A 360 30.03 -1.01 3.57
C PRO A 360 30.67 -2.03 2.63
N VAL A 361 31.73 -2.68 3.13
CA VAL A 361 32.45 -3.80 2.50
C VAL A 361 32.58 -4.97 3.49
N ILE A 362 33.02 -6.14 3.02
CA ILE A 362 33.28 -7.33 3.86
C ILE A 362 34.53 -7.07 4.72
N SER A 363 34.37 -6.27 5.76
CA SER A 363 35.36 -5.91 6.81
C SER A 363 34.92 -4.64 7.54
N SER A 364 33.93 -3.91 7.01
CA SER A 364 33.35 -2.74 7.67
C SER A 364 32.82 -3.14 9.05
N GLN A 365 33.09 -2.28 10.02
CA GLN A 365 32.64 -2.42 11.40
C GLN A 365 32.07 -1.07 11.85
N PRO A 366 31.15 -1.07 12.82
CA PRO A 366 30.79 0.16 13.51
C PRO A 366 32.03 0.75 14.19
N ALA A 367 32.16 2.07 14.17
CA ALA A 367 33.26 2.81 14.79
C ALA A 367 33.19 2.74 16.32
N ASP A 368 31.98 2.76 16.89
CA ASP A 368 31.73 2.66 18.32
C ASP A 368 30.40 1.97 18.64
N LYS A 369 30.03 1.94 19.93
CA LYS A 369 28.82 1.27 20.44
C LYS A 369 27.49 1.94 20.05
N LEU A 370 27.51 3.17 19.55
CA LEU A 370 26.35 3.94 19.09
C LEU A 370 26.28 4.05 17.57
N ASP A 371 27.33 3.63 16.86
CA ASP A 371 27.35 3.50 15.40
C ASP A 371 26.53 2.26 14.96
N SER A 372 25.50 2.49 14.18
CA SER A 372 24.61 1.47 13.64
C SER A 372 25.05 1.07 12.24
N LEU A 373 25.52 -0.17 12.08
CA LEU A 373 25.89 -0.70 10.77
C LEU A 373 25.03 -1.91 10.37
N LEU A 374 23.91 -1.63 9.68
CA LEU A 374 23.03 -2.65 9.11
C LEU A 374 23.53 -3.08 7.74
N VAL A 375 23.86 -4.36 7.60
CA VAL A 375 24.34 -4.94 6.33
C VAL A 375 23.49 -6.13 5.93
N ASN A 376 23.53 -6.51 4.64
CA ASN A 376 22.93 -7.73 4.13
C ASN A 376 23.96 -8.50 3.32
N ASP A 377 23.72 -9.79 3.10
CA ASP A 377 24.69 -10.60 2.35
C ASP A 377 24.90 -10.07 0.93
N PRO A 378 26.16 -9.97 0.48
CA PRO A 378 26.46 -9.58 -0.89
C PRO A 378 26.12 -10.74 -1.84
N PRO A 379 25.90 -10.47 -3.14
CA PRO A 379 25.83 -11.51 -4.16
C PRO A 379 27.14 -12.31 -4.20
N LEU A 380 27.06 -13.62 -4.46
CA LEU A 380 28.24 -14.51 -4.53
C LEU A 380 29.28 -14.08 -5.57
N ASN A 381 28.89 -13.31 -6.59
CA ASN A 381 29.78 -12.84 -7.66
C ASN A 381 30.53 -11.56 -7.32
N ASN A 382 30.21 -10.91 -6.19
CA ASN A 382 30.80 -9.62 -5.78
C ASN A 382 31.91 -9.79 -4.72
N SER A 383 32.34 -11.01 -4.41
CA SER A 383 33.51 -11.27 -3.56
C SER A 383 34.80 -11.10 -4.38
N LYS A 384 35.20 -9.86 -4.65
CA LYS A 384 36.56 -9.55 -5.09
C LYS A 384 37.35 -8.94 -3.95
#